data_AF-A0A967Q2H3-F1
#
_entry.id   AF-A0A967Q2H3-F1
#
_cell.length_a   1.000
_cell.length_b   1.000
_cell.length_c   1.000
_cell.angle_alpha   90.00
_cell.angle_beta   90.00
_cell.angle_gamma   90.00
#
_symmetry.space_group_name_H-M   'P 1'
#
loop_
_entity.id
_entity.type
_entity.pdbx_description
1 polymer ?
#
loop_
_entity_poly.entity_id
_entity_poly.type
_entity_poly.pdbx_seq_one_letter_code
_entity_poly.pdbx_strand_id
1 'polypeptide(L)' 'DTSNKLYLIDGSSYIYRAYYAVRHLSNSKGEPTNAVFGFANMLLKIIRDENPQHLAVVFDTRAPTFRKEM' A
#
# COMPACT_ATOMS: atom_id res chain seq x y z
N ASP A 1 -16.23 20.86 -4.62
CA ASP A 1 -16.49 20.28 -3.30
C ASP A 1 -15.67 19.00 -3.15
N THR A 2 -14.46 19.12 -2.60
CA THR A 2 -13.54 18.01 -2.33
C THR A 2 -13.62 17.54 -0.88
N SER A 3 -14.52 18.12 -0.09
CA SER A 3 -14.55 18.02 1.39
C SER A 3 -14.96 16.65 1.94
N ASN A 4 -15.20 15.67 1.07
CA ASN A 4 -15.66 14.35 1.47
C ASN A 4 -15.16 13.21 0.59
N LYS A 5 -13.91 13.32 0.09
CA LYS A 5 -13.27 12.22 -0.65
C LYS A 5 -12.63 11.23 0.33
N LEU A 6 -12.96 9.95 0.17
CA LEU A 6 -12.33 8.83 0.86
C LEU A 6 -11.44 8.06 -0.11
N TYR A 7 -10.16 7.91 0.24
CA TYR A 7 -9.20 7.13 -0.52
C TYR A 7 -9.05 5.74 0.10
N LEU A 8 -9.40 4.71 -0.66
CA LEU A 8 -9.23 3.31 -0.26
C LEU A 8 -8.12 2.67 -1.08
N ILE A 9 -7.05 2.24 -0.39
CA ILE A 9 -5.88 1.65 -1.01
C ILE A 9 -5.84 0.16 -0.72
N ASP A 10 -5.73 -0.66 -1.76
CA ASP A 10 -5.43 -2.09 -1.59
C ASP A 10 -3.94 -2.27 -1.22
N GLY A 11 -3.68 -2.53 0.06
CA GLY A 11 -2.34 -2.66 0.59
C GLY A 11 -1.57 -3.83 0.00
N SER A 12 -2.22 -4.98 -0.19
CA SER A 12 -1.58 -6.20 -0.71
C SER A 12 -1.01 -5.96 -2.12
N SER A 13 -1.83 -5.42 -3.03
CA SER A 13 -1.40 -5.18 -4.41
C SER A 13 -0.39 -4.03 -4.53
N TYR A 14 -0.50 -2.99 -3.69
CA TYR A 14 0.50 -1.92 -3.65
C TYR A 14 1.86 -2.40 -3.12
N ILE A 15 1.89 -3.19 -2.05
CA ILE A 15 3.13 -3.78 -1.53
C ILE A 15 3.78 -4.68 -2.57
N TYR A 16 2.98 -5.52 -3.26
CA TYR A 16 3.47 -6.36 -4.35
C TYR A 16 4.12 -5.50 -5.44
N ARG A 17 3.46 -4.45 -5.90
CA ARG A 17 4.03 -3.53 -6.90
C ARG A 17 5.31 -2.85 -6.40
N ALA A 18 5.35 -2.40 -5.15
CA ALA A 18 6.54 -1.79 -4.55
C ALA A 18 7.74 -2.74 -4.56
N TYR A 19 7.52 -4.00 -4.20
CA TYR A 19 8.55 -5.03 -4.15
C TYR A 19 9.23 -5.24 -5.51
N TYR A 20 8.46 -5.32 -6.61
CA TYR A 20 9.03 -5.53 -7.94
C TYR A 20 9.56 -4.26 -8.61
N ALA A 21 9.05 -3.09 -8.23
CA ALA A 21 9.48 -1.82 -8.79
C ALA A 21 10.83 -1.35 -8.23
N VAL A 22 11.07 -1.52 -6.92
CA VAL A 22 12.31 -1.09 -6.27
C VAL A 22 13.26 -2.29 -6.18
N ARG A 23 14.37 -2.26 -6.93
CA ARG A 23 15.38 -3.32 -6.94
C ARG A 23 16.54 -3.01 -5.99
N HIS A 24 17.09 -4.05 -5.37
CA HIS A 24 18.35 -4.02 -4.60
C HIS A 24 18.40 -2.98 -3.45
N LEU A 25 17.31 -2.81 -2.71
CA LEU A 25 17.29 -1.96 -1.51
C LEU A 25 17.25 -2.84 -0.25
N SER A 26 18.30 -2.70 0.57
CA SER A 26 18.41 -3.34 1.88
C SER A 26 18.92 -2.35 2.92
N ASN A 27 18.63 -2.61 4.20
CA ASN A 27 19.20 -1.84 5.31
C ASN A 27 20.67 -2.24 5.58
N SER A 28 21.30 -1.62 6.59
CA SER A 28 22.69 -1.88 6.98
C SER A 28 22.96 -3.31 7.47
N LYS A 29 21.92 -4.09 7.81
CA LYS A 29 22.01 -5.51 8.17
C LYS A 29 21.79 -6.43 6.96
N GLY A 30 21.58 -5.89 5.77
CA GLY A 30 21.30 -6.65 4.55
C GLY A 30 19.84 -7.07 4.40
N GLU A 31 18.95 -6.70 5.32
CA GLU A 31 17.53 -7.06 5.25
C GLU A 31 16.84 -6.28 4.11
N PRO A 32 16.09 -6.94 3.20
CA PRO A 32 15.39 -6.24 2.12
C PRO A 32 14.36 -5.25 2.65
N THR A 33 14.43 -4.00 2.18
CA THR A 33 13.51 -2.91 2.59
C THR A 33 12.80 -2.26 1.39
N ASN A 34 13.01 -2.80 0.20
CA ASN A 34 12.47 -2.31 -1.07
C ASN A 34 10.94 -2.14 -1.07
N ALA A 35 10.20 -3.16 -0.63
CA ALA A 35 8.73 -3.11 -0.62
C ALA A 35 8.20 -2.03 0.33
N VAL A 36 8.75 -1.96 1.54
CA VAL A 36 8.34 -0.96 2.56
C VAL A 36 8.63 0.45 2.07
N PHE A 37 9.83 0.67 1.52
CA PHE A 37 10.23 1.97 0.98
C PHE A 37 9.35 2.40 -0.20
N GLY A 38 9.15 1.52 -1.18
CA GLY A 38 8.32 1.81 -2.33
C GLY A 38 6.86 2.07 -1.94
N PHE A 39 6.31 1.27 -1.02
CA PHE A 39 4.95 1.44 -0.54
C PHE A 39 4.75 2.77 0.18
N ALA A 40 5.65 3.12 1.11
CA ALA A 40 5.61 4.39 1.82
C ALA A 40 5.68 5.59 0.87
N ASN A 41 6.54 5.54 -0.15
CA ASN A 41 6.64 6.60 -1.15
C ASN A 41 5.35 6.76 -1.98
N MET A 42 4.71 5.66 -2.36
CA MET A 42 3.42 5.70 -3.06
C MET A 42 2.33 6.34 -2.20
N LEU A 43 2.25 5.99 -0.91
CA LEU A 43 1.29 6.60 0.02
C LEU A 43 1.57 8.09 0.21
N LEU A 44 2.83 8.47 0.44
CA LEU A 44 3.23 9.87 0.59
C LEU A 44 2.93 10.69 -0.66
N LYS A 45 3.04 10.11 -1.86
CA LYS A 45 2.65 10.77 -3.10
C LYS A 45 1.15 11.07 -3.11
N ILE A 46 0.29 10.11 -2.75
CA ILE A 46 -1.16 10.33 -2.66
C ILE A 46 -1.46 11.44 -1.64
N ILE A 47 -0.86 11.38 -0.45
CA ILE A 47 -1.08 12.38 0.60
C ILE A 47 -0.71 13.79 0.13
N ARG A 48 0.43 13.94 -0.55
CA ARG A 48 0.90 15.25 -1.04
C ARG A 48 0.09 15.78 -2.21
N ASP A 49 -0.22 14.92 -3.18
CA ASP A 49 -0.83 15.33 -4.44
C ASP A 49 -2.34 15.55 -4.28
N GLU A 50 -3.00 14.74 -3.43
CA GLU A 50 -4.46 14.72 -3.28
C GLU A 50 -4.96 15.41 -2.01
N ASN A 51 -4.09 15.62 -1.01
CA ASN A 51 -4.41 16.18 0.31
C ASN A 51 -5.72 15.59 0.91
N PRO A 52 -5.82 14.25 1.05
CA PRO A 52 -7.05 13.59 1.42
C PRO A 52 -7.43 13.86 2.88
N GLN A 53 -8.70 14.15 3.14
CA GLN A 53 -9.21 14.22 4.51
C GLN A 53 -9.43 12.83 5.13
N HIS A 54 -9.70 11.83 4.29
CA HIS A 54 -9.88 10.44 4.72
C HIS A 54 -9.09 9.50 3.81
N LEU A 55 -8.26 8.65 4.40
CA LEU A 55 -7.50 7.62 3.70
C LEU A 55 -7.45 6.35 4.55
N ALA A 56 -7.70 5.20 3.92
CA ALA A 56 -7.54 3.90 4.54
C ALA A 56 -6.79 2.94 3.62
N VAL A 57 -5.96 2.10 4.22
CA VAL A 57 -5.31 0.97 3.55
C VAL A 57 -6.01 -0.31 3.98
N VAL A 58 -6.46 -1.10 3.01
CA VAL A 58 -7.18 -2.35 3.21
C VAL A 58 -6.24 -3.51 2.91
N PHE A 59 -6.19 -4.50 3.79
CA PHE A 59 -5.40 -5.71 3.61
C PHE A 59 -6.32 -6.92 3.49
N ASP A 60 -5.88 -7.91 2.71
CA ASP A 60 -6.61 -9.16 2.60
C ASP A 60 -6.64 -9.90 3.93
N THR A 61 -7.83 -10.40 4.28
CA THR A 61 -7.98 -11.28 5.44
C THR A 61 -7.50 -12.69 5.10
N ARG A 62 -6.91 -13.36 6.09
CA ARG A 62 -6.62 -14.79 6.00
C ARG A 62 -7.86 -15.67 6.24
N ALA A 63 -8.93 -15.09 6.78
CA ALA A 63 -10.16 -15.83 7.06
C ALA A 63 -10.79 -16.40 5.78
N PRO A 64 -11.51 -17.54 5.87
CA PRO A 64 -12.36 -18.01 4.79
C PRO A 64 -13.32 -16.90 4.37
N THR A 65 -13.52 -16.74 3.06
CA THR A 65 -14.48 -15.80 2.51
C THR A 65 -15.58 -16.59 1.84
N PHE A 66 -16.78 -16.02 1.75
CA PHE A 66 -17.92 -16.63 1.06
C PHE A 66 -17.59 -17.12 -0.37
N ARG A 67 -16.60 -16.48 -1.04
CA ARG A 67 -16.11 -16.90 -2.36
C ARG A 67 -15.39 -18.25 -2.37
N LYS A 68 -14.86 -18.72 -1.24
CA LYS A 68 -14.21 -20.04 -1.13
C LYS A 68 -15.21 -21.16 -0.84
N GLU A 69 -16.46 -20.82 -0.52
CA GLU A 69 -17.53 -21.76 -0.19
C GLU A 69 -18.48 -22.03 -1.38
N MET A 70 -18.32 -21.30 -2.48
CA MET A 70 -19.00 -21.51 -3.77
C MET A 70 -18.09 -22.29 -4.73
#